data_AF-A0A2M8EYN0-F1
#
_entry.id   AF-A0A2M8EYN0-F1
#
_cell.length_a   1.000
_cell.length_b   1.000
_cell.length_c   1.000
_cell.angle_alpha   90.00
_cell.angle_beta   90.00
_cell.angle_gamma   90.00
#
_symmetry.space_group_name_H-M   'P 1'
#
loop_
_entity.id
_entity.type
_entity.pdbx_description
1 polymer ?
#
loop_
_entity_poly.entity_id
_entity_poly.type
_entity_poly.pdbx_seq_one_letter_code
_entity_poly.pdbx_strand_id
1 'polypeptide(L)'
;MKNQINITIVKMMDRGMMVIPQKLRNELGLKKGDYITAVIRNDEIVLKPHIFLKQTSNTTKEPLNIQKSLISKEEGLKILSKKTKKPLWTKEDDIFLKQGRDLIEERLKQYDNT
;
A
#
# COMPACT_ATOMS: atom_id res chain seq x y z
N MET A 1 -4.60 8.81 40.62
CA MET A 1 -3.29 8.45 40.05
C MET A 1 -2.39 9.67 40.13
N LYS A 2 -1.24 9.59 40.82
CA LYS A 2 -0.32 10.74 40.93
C LYS A 2 0.35 10.95 39.57
N ASN A 3 0.13 12.11 38.94
CA ASN A 3 0.87 12.56 37.77
C ASN A 3 2.30 12.91 38.23
N GLN A 4 3.17 11.91 38.32
CA GLN A 4 4.58 12.15 38.60
C GLN A 4 5.26 12.63 37.32
N ILE A 5 5.69 13.88 37.32
CA ILE A 5 6.44 14.47 36.23
C ILE A 5 7.91 14.09 36.44
N ASN A 6 8.38 13.07 35.71
CA ASN A 6 9.80 12.70 35.68
C ASN A 6 10.56 13.66 34.76
N ILE A 7 11.20 14.67 35.35
CA ILE A 7 12.05 15.62 34.62
C ILE A 7 13.46 15.03 34.52
N THR A 8 13.96 14.80 33.31
CA THR A 8 15.36 14.41 33.07
C THR A 8 15.95 15.33 32.02
N ILE A 9 17.09 15.94 32.34
CA ILE A 9 17.81 16.81 31.41
C ILE A 9 18.80 15.93 30.63
N VAL A 10 18.77 16.02 29.31
CA VAL A 10 19.68 15.27 28.43
C VAL A 10 20.39 16.22 27.50
N LYS A 11 21.68 15.98 27.26
CA LYS A 11 22.47 16.74 26.31
C LYS A 11 22.19 16.23 24.89
N MET A 12 21.99 17.16 23.96
CA MET A 12 21.97 16.84 22.54
C MET A 12 23.37 16.46 22.06
N MET A 13 23.44 15.36 21.34
CA MET A 13 24.64 14.88 20.67
C MET A 13 24.72 15.48 19.26
N ASP A 14 25.69 15.03 18.48
CA ASP A 14 25.83 15.41 17.09
C ASP A 14 24.58 15.02 16.27
N ARG A 15 24.36 15.74 15.17
CA ARG A 15 23.30 15.48 14.20
C ARG A 15 21.87 15.45 14.78
N GLY A 16 21.65 16.12 15.91
CA GLY A 16 20.33 16.20 16.53
C GLY A 16 19.91 14.96 17.32
N MET A 17 20.86 14.05 17.62
CA MET A 17 20.56 12.85 18.38
C MET A 17 20.45 13.13 19.89
N MET A 18 19.56 12.42 20.58
CA MET A 18 19.47 12.42 22.03
C MET A 18 19.23 11.01 22.56
N VAL A 19 19.71 10.73 23.77
CA VAL A 19 19.47 9.44 24.43
C VAL A 19 18.22 9.52 25.28
N ILE A 20 17.25 8.63 25.07
CA ILE A 20 16.12 8.47 26.00
C ILE A 20 16.64 7.70 27.23
N PRO A 21 16.66 8.25 28.45
CA PRO A 21 17.14 7.57 29.66
C PRO A 21 16.49 6.21 29.91
N GLN A 22 17.24 5.27 30.51
CA GLN A 22 16.78 3.89 30.76
C GLN A 22 15.44 3.83 31.51
N LYS A 23 15.24 4.69 32.52
CA LYS A 23 14.00 4.73 33.30
C LYS A 23 12.79 5.03 32.41
N LEU A 24 12.88 6.06 31.56
CA LEU A 24 11.82 6.44 30.62
C LEU A 24 11.58 5.36 29.56
N ARG A 25 12.64 4.69 29.07
CA ARG A 25 12.48 3.54 28.15
C ARG A 25 11.68 2.41 28.79
N ASN A 26 11.98 2.07 30.04
CA ASN A 26 11.30 0.99 30.75
C ASN A 26 9.83 1.33 31.02
N GLU A 27 9.54 2.57 31.42
CA GLU A 27 8.18 3.06 31.65
C GLU A 27 7.34 3.07 30.37
N LEU A 28 7.95 3.45 29.24
CA LEU A 28 7.30 3.47 27.93
C LEU A 28 7.33 2.12 27.20
N GLY A 29 7.99 1.10 27.76
CA GLY A 29 8.15 -0.21 27.16
C GLY A 29 9.01 -0.24 25.87
N LEU A 30 9.86 0.77 25.66
CA LEU A 30 10.67 0.91 24.44
C LEU A 30 11.88 -0.03 24.44
N LYS A 31 12.05 -0.76 23.34
CA LYS A 31 13.18 -1.66 23.08
C LYS A 31 14.01 -1.20 21.88
N LYS A 32 15.21 -1.75 21.75
CA LYS A 32 16.07 -1.49 20.59
C LYS A 32 15.36 -1.94 19.32
N GLY A 33 15.25 -1.03 18.35
CA GLY A 33 14.59 -1.27 17.07
C GLY A 33 13.13 -0.83 17.01
N ASP A 34 12.55 -0.39 18.13
CA ASP A 34 11.20 0.18 18.13
C ASP A 34 11.17 1.54 17.42
N TYR A 35 10.05 1.79 16.75
CA TYR A 35 9.78 3.08 16.11
C TYR A 35 9.11 4.02 17.11
N ILE A 36 9.45 5.32 17.00
CA ILE A 36 8.90 6.39 17.82
C ILE A 36 8.30 7.43 16.89
N THR A 37 7.11 7.90 17.23
CA THR A 37 6.47 9.03 16.55
C THR A 37 6.92 10.31 17.25
N ALA A 38 7.46 11.27 16.49
CA ALA A 38 7.79 12.61 16.98
C ALA A 38 6.80 13.61 16.39
N VAL A 39 6.15 14.41 17.24
CA VAL A 39 5.25 15.50 16.82
C VAL A 39 5.62 16.78 17.55
N ILE A 40 5.45 17.92 16.87
CA ILE A 40 5.60 19.24 17.49
C ILE A 40 4.22 19.68 17.97
N ARG A 41 4.10 20.05 19.25
CA ARG A 41 2.87 20.59 19.84
C ARG A 41 3.23 21.63 20.88
N ASN A 42 2.65 22.83 20.78
CA ASN A 42 2.85 23.92 21.75
C ASN A 42 4.34 24.23 22.01
N ASP A 43 5.16 24.26 20.95
CA ASP A 43 6.61 24.47 21.04
C ASP A 43 7.41 23.35 21.74
N GLU A 44 6.77 22.19 21.96
CA GLU A 44 7.40 21.01 22.54
C GLU A 44 7.49 19.86 21.52
N ILE A 45 8.55 19.06 21.63
CA ILE A 45 8.66 17.77 20.92
C ILE A 45 8.03 16.69 21.80
N VAL A 46 6.92 16.12 21.33
CA VAL A 46 6.24 15.01 22.00
C VAL A 46 6.61 13.72 21.29
N LEU A 47 7.29 12.83 22.03
CA LEU A 47 7.65 11.49 21.58
C LEU A 47 6.64 10.48 22.09
N LYS A 48 6.16 9.59 21.21
CA LYS A 48 5.23 8.51 21.56
C LYS A 48 5.67 7.19 20.91
N PRO A 49 5.50 6.04 21.59
CA PRO A 49 5.67 4.74 20.95
C PRO A 49 4.86 4.69 19.64
N HIS A 50 5.52 4.33 18.54
CA HIS A 50 4.81 4.21 17.27
C HIS A 50 4.04 2.89 17.27
N ILE A 51 2.73 2.99 17.41
CA ILE A 51 1.84 1.87 17.20
C ILE A 51 1.61 1.81 15.70
N PHE A 52 2.18 0.81 15.05
CA PHE A 52 1.68 0.42 13.74
C PHE A 52 0.23 0.01 13.96
N LEU A 53 -0.69 0.90 13.59
CA LEU A 53 -1.99 0.43 13.17
C LEU A 53 -1.65 -0.49 12.01
N LYS A 54 -1.62 -1.81 12.27
CA LYS A 54 -1.95 -2.75 11.21
C LYS A 54 -3.19 -2.12 10.63
N GLN A 55 -3.11 -1.61 9.42
CA GLN A 55 -4.31 -1.50 8.63
C GLN A 55 -4.80 -2.93 8.67
N THR A 56 -5.74 -3.19 9.55
CA THR A 56 -6.69 -4.23 9.33
C THR A 56 -7.39 -3.76 8.07
N SER A 57 -6.78 -4.05 6.94
CA SER A 57 -7.48 -4.88 6.00
C SER A 57 -8.00 -6.08 6.80
N ASN A 58 -9.07 -5.85 7.55
CA ASN A 58 -10.15 -6.79 7.77
C ASN A 58 -10.85 -6.99 6.41
N THR A 59 -10.12 -7.02 5.29
CA THR A 59 -10.19 -8.20 4.48
C THR A 59 -9.56 -9.33 5.30
N THR A 60 -10.38 -9.92 6.18
CA THR A 60 -10.57 -11.37 6.06
C THR A 60 -10.46 -11.64 4.57
N LYS A 61 -9.62 -12.58 4.15
CA LYS A 61 -9.83 -13.19 2.84
C LYS A 61 -11.18 -13.89 2.94
N GLU A 62 -12.27 -13.14 3.01
CA GLU A 62 -13.54 -13.61 2.51
C GLU A 62 -13.16 -14.10 1.13
N PRO A 63 -13.37 -15.39 0.84
CA PRO A 63 -13.13 -15.87 -0.50
C PRO A 63 -13.87 -14.89 -1.41
N LEU A 64 -13.17 -14.37 -2.42
CA LEU A 64 -13.78 -13.50 -3.42
C LEU A 64 -15.13 -14.13 -3.77
N ASN A 65 -16.21 -13.50 -3.32
CA ASN A 65 -17.52 -14.02 -3.58
C ASN A 65 -17.80 -13.63 -5.01
N ILE A 66 -17.31 -14.48 -5.93
CA ILE A 66 -17.48 -14.32 -7.36
C ILE A 66 -18.97 -14.46 -7.61
N GLN A 67 -19.68 -13.33 -7.51
CA GLN A 67 -21.05 -13.25 -7.96
C GLN A 67 -20.99 -13.38 -9.46
N LYS A 68 -21.33 -14.58 -9.94
CA LYS A 68 -21.54 -14.79 -11.36
C LYS A 68 -22.60 -13.79 -11.82
N SER A 69 -22.36 -13.19 -12.98
CA SER A 69 -23.37 -12.30 -13.56
C SER A 69 -24.67 -13.08 -13.72
N LEU A 70 -25.78 -12.47 -13.29
CA LEU A 70 -27.13 -13.00 -13.55
C LEU A 70 -27.43 -13.07 -15.06
N ILE A 71 -26.64 -12.35 -15.84
CA ILE A 71 -26.79 -12.17 -17.28
C ILE A 71 -25.75 -13.04 -17.99
N SER A 72 -26.19 -13.69 -19.06
CA SER A 72 -25.30 -14.46 -19.94
C SER A 72 -24.31 -13.55 -20.68
N LYS A 73 -23.19 -14.11 -21.15
CA LYS A 73 -22.18 -13.37 -21.94
C LYS A 73 -22.80 -12.68 -23.17
N GLU A 74 -23.72 -13.37 -23.84
CA GLU A 74 -24.39 -12.88 -25.05
C GLU A 74 -25.35 -11.72 -24.77
N GLU A 75 -26.13 -11.80 -23.71
CA GLU A 75 -27.03 -10.72 -23.29
C GLU A 75 -26.24 -9.49 -22.81
N GLY A 76 -25.14 -9.70 -22.08
CA GLY A 76 -24.23 -8.62 -21.68
C GLY A 76 -23.63 -7.90 -22.89
N LEU A 77 -23.21 -8.64 -23.91
CA LEU A 77 -22.72 -8.09 -25.18
C LEU A 77 -23.80 -7.28 -25.92
N LYS A 78 -25.06 -7.75 -25.92
CA LYS A 78 -26.19 -7.01 -26.50
C LYS A 78 -26.44 -5.69 -25.77
N ILE A 79 -26.37 -5.67 -24.44
CA ILE A 79 -26.52 -4.45 -23.63
C ILE A 79 -25.39 -3.45 -23.95
N LEU A 80 -24.15 -3.93 -23.99
CA LEU A 80 -22.98 -3.10 -24.29
C LEU A 80 -23.01 -2.53 -25.70
N SER A 81 -23.42 -3.33 -26.68
CA SER A 81 -23.59 -2.92 -28.08
C SER A 81 -24.66 -1.84 -28.24
N LYS A 82 -25.83 -1.99 -27.59
CA LYS A 82 -26.90 -0.98 -27.62
C LYS A 82 -26.48 0.37 -27.05
N LYS A 83 -25.61 0.38 -26.04
CA LYS A 83 -25.16 1.60 -25.36
C LYS A 83 -24.16 2.41 -26.19
N THR A 84 -23.35 1.75 -27.01
CA THR A 84 -22.17 2.34 -27.65
C THR A 84 -22.39 2.81 -29.08
N LYS A 85 -23.49 2.41 -29.75
CA LYS A 85 -23.88 2.74 -31.15
C LYS A 85 -22.80 2.43 -32.22
N LYS A 86 -21.63 1.95 -31.82
CA LYS A 86 -20.48 1.61 -32.65
C LYS A 86 -20.18 0.12 -32.46
N PRO A 87 -19.59 -0.56 -33.46
CA PRO A 87 -19.10 -1.91 -33.26
C PRO A 87 -18.10 -1.92 -32.10
N LEU A 88 -18.29 -2.84 -31.15
CA LEU A 88 -17.41 -3.00 -29.98
C LEU A 88 -16.02 -3.50 -30.36
N TRP A 89 -15.90 -4.10 -31.54
CA TRP A 89 -14.72 -4.72 -32.10
C TRP A 89 -14.79 -4.70 -33.62
N THR A 90 -13.68 -4.38 -34.27
CA THR A 90 -13.55 -4.27 -35.71
C THR A 90 -12.43 -5.16 -36.24
N LYS A 91 -12.37 -5.36 -37.56
CA LYS A 91 -11.25 -6.09 -38.19
C LYS A 91 -9.90 -5.39 -37.99
N GLU A 92 -9.91 -4.09 -37.76
CA GLU A 92 -8.69 -3.32 -37.47
C GLU A 92 -8.13 -3.69 -36.10
N ASP A 93 -9.00 -3.94 -35.12
CA ASP A 93 -8.61 -4.41 -33.79
C ASP A 93 -7.99 -5.82 -33.85
N ASP A 94 -8.50 -6.70 -34.73
CA ASP A 94 -7.90 -8.02 -34.98
C ASP A 94 -6.47 -7.90 -35.56
N ILE A 95 -6.29 -7.00 -36.52
CA ILE A 95 -4.98 -6.73 -37.14
C ILE A 95 -4.01 -6.17 -36.10
N PHE A 96 -4.46 -5.20 -35.30
CA PHE A 96 -3.66 -4.58 -34.23
C PHE A 96 -3.19 -5.61 -33.20
N LEU A 97 -4.10 -6.47 -32.72
CA LEU A 97 -3.75 -7.54 -31.77
C LEU A 97 -2.74 -8.53 -32.36
N LYS A 98 -2.92 -8.90 -33.64
CA LYS A 98 -1.99 -9.82 -34.30
C LYS A 98 -0.60 -9.21 -34.40
N GLN A 99 -0.48 -7.97 -34.86
CA GLN A 99 0.79 -7.24 -34.93
C GLN A 99 1.46 -7.14 -33.56
N GLY A 100 0.70 -6.86 -32.51
CA GLY A 100 1.22 -6.82 -31.14
C GLY A 100 1.77 -8.17 -30.67
N ARG A 101 1.08 -9.27 -30.99
CA ARG A 101 1.56 -10.63 -30.68
C ARG A 101 2.84 -10.96 -31.44
N ASP A 102 2.87 -10.70 -32.74
CA ASP A 102 4.01 -10.97 -33.62
C ASP A 102 5.26 -10.23 -33.10
N LEU A 103 5.12 -8.95 -32.71
CA LEU A 103 6.22 -8.15 -32.13
C LEU A 103 6.75 -8.71 -30.80
N ILE A 104 5.86 -9.16 -29.92
CA ILE A 104 6.24 -9.76 -28.63
C ILE A 104 6.99 -11.07 -28.88
N GLU A 105 6.51 -11.91 -29.78
CA GLU A 105 7.16 -13.18 -30.15
C GLU A 105 8.54 -12.95 -30.77
N GLU A 106 8.68 -11.98 -31.68
CA GLU A 106 9.98 -11.60 -32.24
C GLU A 106 10.96 -11.16 -31.16
N ARG A 107 10.50 -10.32 -30.23
CA ARG A 107 11.32 -9.84 -29.12
C ARG A 107 11.76 -10.98 -28.19
N LEU A 108 10.87 -11.92 -27.87
CA LEU A 108 11.22 -13.09 -27.05
C LEU A 108 12.26 -13.98 -27.74
N LYS A 109 12.13 -14.21 -29.06
CA LYS A 109 13.12 -14.97 -29.84
C LYS A 109 14.51 -14.33 -29.86
N GLN A 110 14.61 -13.01 -29.73
CA GLN A 110 15.91 -12.34 -29.61
C GLN A 110 16.59 -12.64 -28.28
N TYR A 111 15.83 -12.75 -27.18
CA TYR A 111 16.38 -13.10 -25.87
C TYR A 111 16.77 -14.58 -25.77
N ASP A 112 16.05 -15.49 -26.43
CA ASP A 112 16.40 -16.93 -26.41
C ASP A 112 17.66 -17.28 -27.22
N ASN A 113 18.10 -16.38 -28.12
CA ASN A 113 19.30 -16.57 -28.96
C ASN A 113 20.56 -15.87 -28.41
N THR A 114 20.52 -15.32 -27.20
CA THR A 114 21.68 -14.67 -26.53
C THR A 114 22.11 -15.46 -25.30
#